data_AF-C8S2S6-F1
#
_entry.id   AF-C8S2S6-F1
#
_cell.length_a   1.000
_cell.length_b   1.000
_cell.length_c   1.000
_cell.angle_alpha   90.00
_cell.angle_beta   90.00
_cell.angle_gamma   90.00
#
_symmetry.space_group_name_H-M   'P 1'
#
loop_
_entity.id
_entity.type
_entity.pdbx_description
1 polymer ?
#
loop_
_entity_poly.entity_id
_entity_poly.type
_entity_poly.pdbx_seq_one_letter_code
_entity_poly.pdbx_strand_id
1 'polypeptide(L)' 'MPLRALAVELGLPLRAVALGDLDQPVLTRVPRQPARYGAGSVAEASALAAAGKGARLIGPRAVSGDRQATAAIAERNGE' A
#
# COMPACT_ATOMS: atom_id res chain seq x y z
N MET A 1 -14.86 3.71 10.55
CA MET A 1 -14.06 3.74 9.29
C MET A 1 -12.74 4.46 9.54
N PRO A 2 -11.79 3.82 10.25
CA PRO A 2 -10.60 4.50 10.78
C PRO A 2 -9.72 5.13 9.69
N LEU A 3 -9.56 4.48 8.53
CA LEU A 3 -8.76 5.02 7.43
C LEU A 3 -9.35 6.30 6.81
N ARG A 4 -10.69 6.42 6.74
CA ARG A 4 -11.34 7.64 6.22
C ARG A 4 -11.21 8.81 7.18
N ALA A 5 -11.32 8.56 8.49
CA ALA A 5 -11.09 9.58 9.51
C ALA A 5 -9.64 10.08 9.47
N LEU A 6 -8.67 9.17 9.38
CA LEU A 6 -7.26 9.50 9.25
C LEU A 6 -6.97 10.36 8.00
N ALA A 7 -7.55 10.03 6.85
CA ALA A 7 -7.38 10.82 5.63
C ALA A 7 -7.90 12.27 5.79
N VAL A 8 -9.04 12.44 6.47
CA VAL A 8 -9.60 13.77 6.79
C VAL A 8 -8.70 14.53 7.76
N GLU A 9 -8.24 13.88 8.83
CA GLU A 9 -7.34 14.48 9.82
C GLU A 9 -6.02 14.95 9.22
N LEU A 10 -5.43 14.17 8.32
CA LEU A 10 -4.18 14.51 7.63
C LEU A 10 -4.39 15.46 6.44
N GLY A 11 -5.63 15.76 6.05
CA GLY A 11 -5.92 16.55 4.85
C GLY A 11 -5.45 15.90 3.54
N LEU A 12 -5.39 14.56 3.51
CA LEU A 12 -4.89 13.80 2.36
C LEU A 12 -6.02 13.11 1.58
N PRO A 13 -5.90 12.98 0.25
CA PRO A 13 -6.86 12.23 -0.53
C PRO A 13 -6.81 10.73 -0.19
N LEU A 14 -7.98 10.08 -0.15
CA LEU A 14 -8.08 8.63 0.01
C LEU A 14 -8.47 8.00 -1.33
N ARG A 15 -7.57 7.19 -1.90
CA ARG A 15 -7.79 6.48 -3.16
C ARG A 15 -8.06 5.00 -2.90
N ALA A 16 -9.20 4.50 -3.40
CA ALA A 16 -9.46 3.06 -3.44
C ALA A 16 -8.65 2.42 -4.58
N VAL A 17 -8.07 1.25 -4.32
CA VAL A 17 -7.32 0.45 -5.28
C VAL A 17 -8.10 -0.82 -5.57
N ALA A 18 -8.32 -1.14 -6.85
CA ALA A 18 -9.02 -2.36 -7.23
C ALA A 18 -8.14 -3.58 -6.99
N LEU A 19 -8.75 -4.75 -6.71
CA LEU A 19 -7.99 -5.98 -6.46
C LEU A 19 -7.07 -6.36 -7.63
N GLY A 20 -7.51 -6.11 -8.88
CA GLY A 20 -6.71 -6.38 -10.07
C GLY A 20 -5.45 -5.51 -10.19
N ASP A 21 -5.40 -4.37 -9.50
CA ASP A 21 -4.26 -3.47 -9.52
C ASP A 21 -3.19 -3.86 -8.48
N LEU A 22 -3.46 -4.86 -7.63
CA LEU A 22 -2.53 -5.31 -6.59
C LEU A 22 -1.39 -6.20 -7.12
N ASP A 23 -1.41 -6.58 -8.39
CA ASP A 23 -0.29 -7.28 -9.04
C ASP A 23 0.86 -6.29 -9.31
N GLN A 24 1.63 -6.01 -8.25
CA GLN A 24 2.71 -5.04 -8.23
C GLN A 24 4.03 -5.67 -7.76
N PRO A 25 5.19 -5.16 -8.21
CA PRO A 25 6.50 -5.65 -7.79
C PRO A 25 6.84 -5.19 -6.36
N VAL A 26 6.31 -5.90 -5.37
CA VAL A 26 6.49 -5.63 -3.93
C VAL A 26 7.84 -6.13 -3.38
N LEU A 27 8.28 -5.59 -2.25
CA LEU A 27 9.52 -6.01 -1.55
C LEU A 27 9.27 -7.14 -0.54
N THR A 28 8.09 -7.17 0.07
CA THR A 28 7.75 -8.08 1.17
C THR A 28 6.73 -9.13 0.72
N ARG A 29 7.07 -10.40 0.92
CA ARG A 29 6.12 -11.52 0.80
C ARG A 29 5.38 -11.78 2.12
N VAL A 30 4.08 -12.06 2.03
CA VAL A 30 3.19 -12.34 3.16
C VAL A 30 2.43 -13.65 2.87
N PRO A 31 3.01 -14.83 3.19
CA PRO A 31 2.43 -16.12 2.83
C PRO A 31 1.08 -16.42 3.50
N ARG A 32 0.77 -15.73 4.61
CA ARG A 32 -0.49 -15.89 5.38
C ARG A 32 -1.61 -14.95 4.93
N GLN A 33 -1.37 -14.12 3.92
CA GLN A 33 -2.36 -13.20 3.36
C GLN A 33 -3.48 -14.00 2.69
N PRO A 34 -4.76 -13.55 2.74
CA PRO A 34 -5.82 -14.18 1.97
C PRO A 34 -5.47 -14.26 0.48
N ALA A 35 -5.71 -15.41 -0.16
CA ALA A 35 -5.29 -15.70 -1.52
C ALA A 35 -5.73 -14.66 -2.56
N ARG A 36 -6.88 -14.01 -2.36
CA ARG A 36 -7.40 -12.93 -3.23
C ARG A 36 -6.48 -11.71 -3.37
N TYR A 37 -5.52 -11.55 -2.46
CA TYR A 37 -4.55 -10.45 -2.47
C TYR A 37 -3.19 -10.87 -3.04
N GLY A 38 -3.02 -12.15 -3.39
CA GLY A 38 -1.72 -12.73 -3.72
C GLY A 38 -0.82 -12.92 -2.49
N ALA A 39 0.43 -13.28 -2.75
CA ALA A 39 1.44 -13.56 -1.72
C ALA A 39 2.28 -12.33 -1.35
N GLY A 40 2.00 -11.17 -1.94
CA GLY A 40 2.70 -9.92 -1.69
C GLY A 40 2.06 -9.07 -0.60
N SER A 41 2.79 -8.09 -0.07
CA SER A 41 2.26 -7.10 0.86
C SER A 41 1.20 -6.22 0.17
N VAL A 42 -0.06 -6.29 0.65
CA VAL A 42 -1.15 -5.41 0.17
C VAL A 42 -0.80 -3.93 0.33
N ALA A 43 -0.12 -3.54 1.41
CA ALA A 43 0.26 -2.14 1.62
C ALA A 43 1.24 -1.64 0.54
N GLU A 44 2.24 -2.46 0.20
CA GLU A 44 3.24 -2.12 -0.82
C GLU A 44 2.61 -2.07 -2.22
N ALA A 45 1.79 -3.08 -2.55
CA ALA A 45 1.07 -3.11 -3.82
C ALA A 45 0.10 -1.93 -3.96
N SER A 46 -0.63 -1.58 -2.90
CA SER A 46 -1.55 -0.45 -2.92
C SER A 46 -0.82 0.88 -3.12
N ALA A 47 0.34 1.07 -2.49
CA ALA A 47 1.15 2.27 -2.65
C ALA A 47 1.66 2.42 -4.10
N LEU A 48 2.18 1.35 -4.70
CA LEU A 48 2.65 1.33 -6.09
C LEU A 48 1.51 1.59 -7.08
N ALA A 49 0.40 0.87 -6.93
CA ALA A 49 -0.79 1.03 -7.78
C ALA A 49 -1.35 2.46 -7.72
N ALA A 50 -1.40 3.05 -6.52
CA ALA A 50 -1.90 4.41 -6.33
C ALA A 50 -0.94 5.49 -6.88
N ALA A 51 0.38 5.29 -6.75
CA ALA A 51 1.40 6.20 -7.26
C ALA A 51 1.52 6.17 -8.79
N GLY A 52 1.17 5.05 -9.42
CA GLY A 52 1.05 4.92 -10.88
C GLY A 52 2.30 4.39 -11.57
N LYS A 53 2.29 4.45 -12.91
CA LYS A 53 3.35 3.87 -13.75
C LYS A 53 4.72 4.46 -13.41
N GLY A 54 5.71 3.57 -13.26
CA GLY A 54 7.08 3.97 -12.94
C GLY A 54 7.30 4.33 -11.47
N ALA A 55 6.31 4.16 -10.60
CA ALA A 55 6.52 4.34 -9.17
C ALA A 55 7.47 3.27 -8.61
N ARG A 56 8.16 3.61 -7.51
CA ARG A 56 9.03 2.69 -6.78
C ARG A 56 8.78 2.79 -5.28
N LEU A 57 8.95 1.68 -4.58
CA LEU A 57 8.91 1.66 -3.12
C LEU A 57 10.17 2.35 -2.57
N ILE A 58 10.00 3.22 -1.59
CA ILE A 58 11.14 3.86 -0.90
C ILE A 58 11.76 2.94 0.17
N GLY A 59 11.09 1.84 0.49
CA GLY A 59 11.52 0.84 1.47
C GLY A 59 10.44 -0.23 1.67
N PRO A 60 10.71 -1.27 2.49
CA PRO A 60 9.73 -2.27 2.85
C PRO A 60 8.61 -1.66 3.70
N ARG A 61 7.46 -2.35 3.77
CA ARG A 61 6.35 -1.97 4.63
C ARG A 61 6.76 -1.80 6.10
N ALA A 62 6.16 -0.83 6.77
CA ALA A 62 6.22 -0.67 8.22
C ALA A 62 4.96 -1.24 8.88
N VAL A 63 5.10 -1.79 10.08
CA VAL A 63 3.99 -2.24 10.94
C VAL A 63 3.97 -1.35 12.17
N SER A 64 2.79 -0.86 12.56
CA SER A 64 2.66 -0.02 13.76
C SER A 64 3.06 -0.77 15.03
N GLY A 65 3.47 -0.06 16.07
CA GLY A 65 3.89 -0.67 17.34
C GLY A 65 2.80 -1.53 18.00
N ASP A 66 1.54 -1.13 17.84
CA ASP A 66 0.36 -1.88 18.30
C ASP A 66 -0.10 -2.97 17.31
N ARG A 67 0.58 -3.11 16.16
CA ARG A 67 0.33 -4.08 15.09
C ARG A 67 -1.05 -4.00 14.44
N GLN A 68 -1.81 -2.92 14.67
CA GLN A 68 -3.12 -2.73 14.05
C GLN A 68 -3.06 -2.12 12.65
N ALA A 69 -1.93 -1.49 12.28
CA ALA A 69 -1.74 -0.89 10.97
C ALA A 69 -0.47 -1.41 10.29
N THR A 70 -0.52 -1.46 8.96
CA THR A 70 0.64 -1.65 8.09
C THR A 70 0.59 -0.57 7.02
N ALA A 71 1.72 0.09 6.77
CA ALA A 71 1.83 1.13 5.75
C ALA A 71 3.08 0.88 4.87
N ALA A 72 3.03 1.36 3.64
CA ALA A 72 4.18 1.42 2.74
C ALA A 72 4.13 2.74 1.99
N ILE A 73 5.29 3.21 1.55
CA ILE A 73 5.42 4.47 0.82
C ILE A 73 6.05 4.17 -0.54
N ALA A 74 5.44 4.71 -1.58
CA ALA A 74 5.97 4.68 -2.94
C ALA A 74 6.13 6.11 -3.44
N GLU A 75 7.18 6.34 -4.21
CA GLU A 75 7.42 7.60 -4.90
C GLU A 75 7.17 7.40 -6.39
N ARG A 76 6.42 8.31 -7.00
CA ARG A 76 6.30 8.38 -8.47
C ARG A 76 7.59 8.97 -9.02
N ASN A 77 8.22 8.28 -9.97
CA ASN A 77 9.33 8.89 -10.70
C ASN A 77 8.79 10.15 -11.41
N GLY A 78 9.37 11.30 -11.09
CA GLY A 78 8.90 12.60 -11.57
C GLY A 78 8.88 12.66 -13.09
N GLU A 79 7.76 13.11 -13.62
CA GLU A 79 7.65 13.77 -14.93
C GLU A 79 7.16 15.19 -14.67
#